data_AF-A0A7T7L6I2-F1
#
_entry.id   AF-A0A7T7L6I2-F1
#
_cell.length_a   1.000
_cell.length_b   1.000
_cell.length_c   1.000
_cell.angle_alpha   90.00
_cell.angle_beta   90.00
_cell.angle_gamma   90.00
#
_symmetry.space_group_name_H-M   'P 1'
#
loop_
_entity.id
_entity.type
_entity.pdbx_description
1 polymer ?
#
loop_
_entity_poly.entity_id
_entity_poly.type
_entity_poly.pdbx_seq_one_letter_code
_entity_poly.pdbx_strand_id
1 'polypeptide(L)'
;MSGTQTFTTPAGNTYSYAVETGENGEAVYDLSRVLQDGVFPIGTVVVHPNWELFPKVAGLLNVQFGKGSATDRHERTDAPKLGDMDLPYVVGSHLVNPADLTAETDNGAAPLLTFRKRIMGAAFETNSPAENASQDTFEKVRDLVTGLVTTYQADKNTPKREATYTKFLNGKRAEAVQAEINKLDDKAQALAFMRAELVEKLNGYKTA
;
A
#
# COMPACT_ATOMS: atom_id res chain seq x y z
N MET A 1 10.12 -12.25 -20.83
CA MET A 1 9.06 -12.03 -21.82
C MET A 1 7.92 -11.30 -21.11
N SER A 2 7.78 -9.99 -21.30
CA SER A 2 6.60 -9.25 -20.82
C SER A 2 5.48 -9.41 -21.87
N GLY A 3 4.82 -10.56 -21.83
CA GLY A 3 3.58 -10.76 -22.58
C GLY A 3 2.42 -10.17 -21.79
N THR A 4 1.49 -9.52 -22.48
CA THR A 4 0.20 -9.15 -21.92
C THR A 4 -0.50 -10.42 -21.42
N GLN A 5 -0.79 -10.47 -20.14
CA GLN A 5 -1.50 -11.58 -19.48
C GLN A 5 -2.95 -11.18 -19.22
N THR A 6 -3.79 -12.12 -18.83
CA THR A 6 -5.17 -11.84 -18.42
C THR A 6 -5.51 -12.53 -17.12
N PHE A 7 -6.46 -11.96 -16.38
CA PHE A 7 -7.13 -12.63 -15.27
C PHE A 7 -8.62 -12.33 -15.30
N THR A 8 -9.39 -13.26 -14.76
CA THR A 8 -10.84 -13.11 -14.57
C THR A 8 -11.11 -12.99 -13.08
N THR A 9 -11.82 -11.95 -12.72
CA THR A 9 -12.28 -11.70 -11.35
C THR A 9 -13.45 -12.62 -10.95
N PRO A 10 -13.81 -12.68 -9.66
CA PRO A 10 -14.97 -13.43 -9.18
C PRO A 10 -16.30 -13.08 -9.87
N ALA A 11 -16.55 -11.82 -10.22
CA ALA A 11 -17.78 -11.42 -10.91
C ALA A 11 -17.77 -11.73 -12.42
N GLY A 12 -16.78 -12.49 -12.93
CA GLY A 12 -16.66 -12.85 -14.35
C GLY A 12 -16.06 -11.74 -15.21
N ASN A 13 -15.54 -10.70 -14.58
CA ASN A 13 -14.97 -9.54 -15.25
C ASN A 13 -13.51 -9.86 -15.67
N THR A 14 -13.19 -9.81 -16.97
CA THR A 14 -11.83 -10.05 -17.51
C THR A 14 -10.98 -8.78 -17.67
N TYR A 15 -9.75 -8.82 -17.18
CA TYR A 15 -8.76 -7.76 -17.34
C TYR A 15 -7.49 -8.31 -17.99
N SER A 16 -6.90 -7.53 -18.88
CA SER A 16 -5.54 -7.75 -19.37
C SER A 16 -4.56 -6.88 -18.61
N TYR A 17 -3.36 -7.39 -18.36
CA TYR A 17 -2.34 -6.66 -17.62
C TYR A 17 -0.94 -6.88 -18.17
N ALA A 18 -0.11 -5.86 -18.03
CA ALA A 18 1.34 -5.99 -17.96
C ALA A 18 1.77 -5.77 -16.51
N VAL A 19 2.77 -6.53 -16.05
CA VAL A 19 3.32 -6.36 -14.71
C VAL A 19 4.83 -6.11 -14.80
N GLU A 20 5.28 -5.05 -14.16
CA GLU A 20 6.69 -4.76 -13.95
C GLU A 20 7.03 -4.73 -12.47
N THR A 21 8.33 -4.76 -12.17
CA THR A 21 8.83 -4.65 -10.80
C THR A 21 9.33 -3.23 -10.59
N GLY A 22 8.72 -2.52 -9.63
CA GLY A 22 9.14 -1.20 -9.21
C GLY A 22 10.51 -1.21 -8.53
N GLU A 23 11.04 -0.02 -8.27
CA GLU A 23 12.38 0.20 -7.73
C GLU A 23 12.63 -0.58 -6.43
N ASN A 24 11.63 -0.65 -5.55
CA ASN A 24 11.75 -1.31 -4.26
C ASN A 24 11.11 -2.71 -4.24
N GLY A 25 10.76 -3.27 -5.40
CA GLY A 25 10.08 -4.57 -5.46
C GLY A 25 8.56 -4.47 -5.42
N GLU A 26 7.97 -3.30 -5.69
CA GLU A 26 6.53 -3.19 -5.93
C GLU A 26 6.13 -3.97 -7.20
N ALA A 27 4.93 -4.55 -7.23
CA ALA A 27 4.35 -5.05 -8.47
C ALA A 27 3.46 -3.96 -9.08
N VAL A 28 3.88 -3.41 -10.21
CA VAL A 28 3.17 -2.32 -10.92
C VAL A 28 2.40 -2.96 -12.06
N TYR A 29 1.07 -2.93 -11.97
CA TYR A 29 0.16 -3.52 -12.94
C TYR A 29 -0.48 -2.46 -13.81
N ASP A 30 -0.14 -2.42 -15.09
CA ASP A 30 -0.86 -1.63 -16.08
C ASP A 30 -2.04 -2.44 -16.58
N LEU A 31 -3.25 -1.97 -16.29
CA LEU A 31 -4.49 -2.71 -16.48
C LEU A 31 -5.31 -2.16 -17.64
N SER A 32 -5.90 -3.08 -18.39
CA SER A 32 -6.97 -2.79 -19.35
C SER A 32 -8.14 -3.74 -19.15
N ARG A 33 -9.34 -3.22 -19.36
CA ARG A 33 -10.59 -3.96 -19.33
C ARG A 33 -10.81 -4.66 -20.67
N VAL A 34 -11.07 -5.96 -20.65
CA VAL A 34 -11.41 -6.71 -21.87
C VAL A 34 -12.93 -6.81 -21.97
N LEU A 35 -13.48 -6.25 -23.05
CA LEU A 35 -14.91 -6.27 -23.39
C LEU A 35 -15.10 -6.90 -24.77
N GLN A 36 -16.35 -7.17 -25.17
CA GLN A 36 -16.66 -7.72 -26.50
C GLN A 36 -16.18 -6.80 -27.63
N ASP A 37 -16.30 -5.49 -27.44
CA ASP A 37 -15.96 -4.48 -28.45
C ASP A 37 -14.47 -4.09 -28.46
N GLY A 38 -13.66 -4.66 -27.56
CA GLY A 38 -12.23 -4.41 -27.52
C GLY A 38 -11.61 -4.35 -26.12
N VAL A 39 -10.36 -3.90 -26.07
CA VAL A 39 -9.56 -3.76 -24.86
C VAL A 39 -9.40 -2.28 -24.54
N PHE A 40 -9.85 -1.85 -23.36
CA PHE A 40 -9.89 -0.45 -22.95
C PHE A 40 -8.94 -0.22 -21.76
N PRO A 41 -7.95 0.69 -21.86
CA PRO A 41 -7.06 0.97 -20.75
C PRO A 41 -7.83 1.57 -19.58
N ILE A 42 -7.63 1.00 -18.39
CA ILE A 42 -8.24 1.52 -17.17
C ILE A 42 -7.24 2.25 -16.29
N GLY A 43 -5.96 1.93 -16.35
CA GLY A 43 -4.90 2.62 -15.59
C GLY A 43 -4.05 1.64 -14.78
N THR A 44 -3.29 2.15 -13.82
CA THR A 44 -2.30 1.37 -13.08
C THR A 44 -2.73 1.09 -11.64
N VAL A 45 -2.45 -0.13 -11.17
CA VAL A 45 -2.55 -0.52 -9.76
C VAL A 45 -1.20 -1.03 -9.28
N VAL A 46 -0.73 -0.55 -8.14
CA VAL A 46 0.53 -0.98 -7.54
C VAL A 46 0.23 -1.84 -6.31
N VAL A 47 0.81 -3.03 -6.25
CA VAL A 47 0.65 -3.97 -5.12
C VAL A 47 2.01 -4.23 -4.48
N HIS A 48 2.08 -4.08 -3.16
CA HIS A 48 3.28 -4.37 -2.38
C HIS A 48 2.92 -4.74 -0.94
N PRO A 49 3.84 -5.35 -0.16
CA PRO A 49 3.64 -5.53 1.27
C PRO A 49 3.34 -4.22 2.01
N ASN A 50 2.69 -4.30 3.17
CA ASN A 50 2.35 -3.12 3.98
C ASN A 50 3.56 -2.19 4.17
N TRP A 51 3.39 -0.92 3.79
CA TRP A 51 4.41 0.13 3.85
C TRP A 51 4.68 0.64 5.26
N GLU A 52 3.76 0.38 6.21
CA GLU A 52 3.94 0.74 7.61
C GLU A 52 5.22 0.10 8.16
N LEU A 53 6.11 0.91 8.75
CA LEU A 53 7.38 0.42 9.29
C LEU A 53 7.16 -0.56 10.46
N PHE A 54 6.14 -0.33 11.29
CA PHE A 54 5.81 -1.16 12.44
C PHE A 54 4.32 -1.55 12.39
N PRO A 55 3.94 -2.46 11.47
CA PRO A 55 2.54 -2.79 11.25
C PRO A 55 1.98 -3.58 12.42
N LYS A 56 0.75 -3.25 12.85
CA LYS A 56 0.05 -4.01 13.90
C LYS A 56 -0.35 -5.42 13.46
N VAL A 57 -0.52 -5.61 12.15
CA VAL A 57 -0.93 -6.88 11.54
C VAL A 57 0.06 -7.21 10.43
N ALA A 58 0.68 -8.38 10.53
CA ALA A 58 1.61 -8.89 9.51
C ALA A 58 0.86 -9.45 8.29
N GLY A 59 1.55 -9.51 7.15
CA GLY A 59 1.02 -10.15 5.93
C GLY A 59 -0.02 -9.34 5.16
N LEU A 60 -0.30 -8.10 5.57
CA LEU A 60 -1.17 -7.21 4.79
C LEU A 60 -0.47 -6.75 3.51
N LEU A 61 -1.23 -6.63 2.44
CA LEU A 61 -0.80 -6.00 1.20
C LEU A 61 -1.41 -4.60 1.10
N ASN A 62 -0.61 -3.64 0.64
CA ASN A 62 -1.10 -2.35 0.20
C ASN A 62 -1.39 -2.41 -1.30
N VAL A 63 -2.61 -2.01 -1.65
CA VAL A 63 -3.07 -1.84 -3.02
C VAL A 63 -3.23 -0.35 -3.26
N GLN A 64 -2.32 0.21 -4.04
CA GLN A 64 -2.29 1.61 -4.40
C GLN A 64 -2.91 1.81 -5.79
N PHE A 65 -3.76 2.82 -5.89
CA PHE A 65 -4.36 3.25 -7.15
C PHE A 65 -3.51 4.37 -7.76
N GLY A 66 -3.01 4.14 -8.98
CA GLY A 66 -2.06 4.99 -9.68
C GLY A 66 -0.59 4.70 -9.34
N LYS A 67 0.32 5.02 -10.26
CA LYS A 67 1.78 4.92 -10.08
C LYS A 67 2.38 6.22 -9.57
N GLY A 68 3.57 6.14 -8.99
CA GLY A 68 4.27 7.28 -8.38
C GLY A 68 4.28 7.19 -6.85
N SER A 69 4.18 8.33 -6.19
CA SER A 69 4.42 8.46 -4.75
C SER A 69 3.56 7.53 -3.89
N ALA A 70 4.22 6.78 -3.01
CA ALA A 70 3.55 5.88 -2.07
C ALA A 70 2.77 6.66 -0.99
N THR A 71 3.22 7.87 -0.65
CA THR A 71 2.71 8.65 0.48
C THR A 71 1.87 9.86 0.07
N ASP A 72 2.10 10.43 -1.11
CA ASP A 72 1.31 11.55 -1.63
C ASP A 72 0.46 11.11 -2.82
N ARG A 73 -0.87 11.20 -2.68
CA ARG A 73 -1.77 10.87 -3.79
C ARG A 73 -1.73 11.88 -4.93
N HIS A 74 -1.33 13.13 -4.67
CA HIS A 74 -1.33 14.20 -5.66
C HIS A 74 -0.18 14.04 -6.68
N GLU A 75 0.89 13.35 -6.27
CA GLU A 75 2.03 12.98 -7.11
C GLU A 75 1.79 11.67 -7.89
N ARG A 76 0.63 11.01 -7.69
CA ARG A 76 0.30 9.79 -8.43
C ARG A 76 -0.27 10.12 -9.79
N THR A 77 -0.02 9.25 -10.74
CA THR A 77 -0.50 9.31 -12.13
C THR A 77 -1.11 7.97 -12.52
N ASP A 78 -1.77 7.91 -13.67
CA ASP A 78 -2.36 6.68 -14.21
C ASP A 78 -3.40 6.03 -13.25
N ALA A 79 -4.25 6.84 -12.64
CA ALA A 79 -5.24 6.36 -11.68
C ALA A 79 -6.34 5.55 -12.40
N PRO A 80 -6.79 4.42 -11.83
CA PRO A 80 -7.80 3.58 -12.46
C PRO A 80 -9.15 4.28 -12.73
N LYS A 81 -9.59 4.29 -13.98
CA LYS A 81 -10.90 4.76 -14.45
C LYS A 81 -11.99 3.72 -14.20
N LEU A 82 -12.32 3.52 -12.93
CA LEU A 82 -13.32 2.54 -12.46
C LEU A 82 -14.52 3.20 -11.77
N GLY A 83 -14.50 4.52 -11.68
CA GLY A 83 -15.52 5.35 -11.06
C GLY A 83 -16.79 5.52 -11.90
N ASP A 84 -17.68 6.37 -11.40
CA ASP A 84 -18.85 6.85 -12.12
C ASP A 84 -18.53 8.13 -12.93
N MET A 85 -19.54 8.78 -13.51
CA MET A 85 -19.33 9.96 -14.36
C MET A 85 -18.78 11.16 -13.59
N ASP A 86 -19.16 11.32 -12.32
CA ASP A 86 -18.77 12.48 -11.50
C ASP A 86 -17.38 12.27 -10.89
N LEU A 87 -17.06 11.03 -10.48
CA LEU A 87 -15.80 10.64 -9.87
C LEU A 87 -15.14 9.48 -10.62
N PRO A 88 -14.73 9.66 -11.89
CA PRO A 88 -14.29 8.56 -12.76
C PRO A 88 -13.01 7.86 -12.28
N TYR A 89 -12.16 8.53 -11.52
CA TYR A 89 -10.86 8.00 -11.10
C TYR A 89 -10.92 7.47 -9.68
N VAL A 90 -10.48 6.23 -9.48
CA VAL A 90 -10.29 5.66 -8.14
C VAL A 90 -8.90 6.03 -7.65
N VAL A 91 -8.82 6.59 -6.44
CA VAL A 91 -7.59 7.17 -5.89
C VAL A 91 -7.29 6.65 -4.47
N GLY A 92 -6.06 6.88 -4.03
CA GLY A 92 -5.62 6.48 -2.69
C GLY A 92 -5.08 5.05 -2.64
N SER A 93 -5.15 4.41 -1.48
CA SER A 93 -4.70 3.03 -1.32
C SER A 93 -5.51 2.30 -0.25
N HIS A 94 -5.50 0.97 -0.32
CA HIS A 94 -6.20 0.09 0.60
C HIS A 94 -5.25 -0.99 1.13
N LEU A 95 -5.28 -1.20 2.44
CA LEU A 95 -4.68 -2.37 3.05
C LEU A 95 -5.70 -3.52 3.00
N VAL A 96 -5.28 -4.62 2.38
CA VAL A 96 -6.07 -5.85 2.23
C VAL A 96 -5.34 -7.01 2.89
N ASN A 97 -6.12 -7.97 3.37
CA ASN A 97 -5.58 -9.20 3.96
C ASN A 97 -5.77 -10.36 2.98
N PRO A 98 -4.70 -10.91 2.39
CA PRO A 98 -4.83 -12.03 1.46
C PRO A 98 -5.46 -13.28 2.09
N ALA A 99 -5.43 -13.43 3.42
CA ALA A 99 -6.10 -14.54 4.10
C ALA A 99 -7.64 -14.51 3.97
N ASP A 100 -8.23 -13.35 3.64
CA ASP A 100 -9.67 -13.22 3.38
C ASP A 100 -10.09 -14.07 2.16
N LEU A 101 -9.16 -14.38 1.25
CA LEU A 101 -9.41 -15.21 0.06
C LEU A 101 -9.55 -16.70 0.34
N THR A 102 -9.16 -17.14 1.55
CA THR A 102 -9.24 -18.54 1.98
C THR A 102 -10.33 -18.77 3.03
N ALA A 103 -11.04 -17.71 3.42
CA ALA A 103 -12.14 -17.82 4.36
C ALA A 103 -13.34 -18.54 3.73
N GLU A 104 -14.01 -19.40 4.51
CA GLU A 104 -15.30 -19.96 4.10
C GLU A 104 -16.31 -18.84 3.92
N THR A 105 -17.04 -18.90 2.82
CA THR A 105 -18.11 -17.95 2.49
C THR A 105 -19.47 -18.59 2.72
N ASP A 106 -20.41 -17.78 3.20
CA ASP A 106 -21.80 -18.21 3.28
C ASP A 106 -22.32 -18.52 1.86
N ASN A 107 -23.04 -19.64 1.73
CA ASN A 107 -23.72 -20.08 0.50
C ASN A 107 -22.79 -20.43 -0.69
N GLY A 108 -21.50 -20.66 -0.46
CA GLY A 108 -20.57 -21.10 -1.52
C GLY A 108 -20.21 -20.03 -2.55
N ALA A 109 -20.42 -18.75 -2.23
CA ALA A 109 -19.99 -17.64 -3.07
C ALA A 109 -18.45 -17.56 -3.16
N ALA A 110 -17.90 -17.00 -4.23
CA ALA A 110 -16.46 -16.76 -4.29
C ALA A 110 -16.01 -15.76 -3.20
N PRO A 111 -14.91 -16.01 -2.47
CA PRO A 111 -14.43 -15.10 -1.45
C PRO A 111 -13.97 -13.77 -2.05
N LEU A 112 -14.28 -12.67 -1.37
CA LEU A 112 -13.90 -11.30 -1.74
C LEU A 112 -13.04 -10.69 -0.64
N LEU A 113 -12.07 -9.86 -1.03
CA LEU A 113 -11.26 -9.13 -0.07
C LEU A 113 -12.10 -8.13 0.74
N THR A 114 -11.80 -8.03 2.03
CA THR A 114 -12.40 -7.00 2.87
C THR A 114 -11.57 -5.72 2.82
N PHE A 115 -12.23 -4.61 2.53
CA PHE A 115 -11.62 -3.29 2.56
C PHE A 115 -11.83 -2.64 3.92
N ARG A 116 -10.74 -2.21 4.56
CA ARG A 116 -10.79 -1.54 5.88
C ARG A 116 -11.26 -0.09 5.82
N LYS A 117 -11.26 0.52 4.64
CA LYS A 117 -11.62 1.91 4.40
C LYS A 117 -12.62 1.98 3.24
N ARG A 118 -13.28 3.14 3.11
CA ARG A 118 -14.09 3.46 1.94
C ARG A 118 -13.18 3.71 0.74
N ILE A 119 -13.66 3.32 -0.44
CA ILE A 119 -13.01 3.66 -1.70
C ILE A 119 -13.25 5.13 -2.00
N MET A 120 -12.20 5.80 -2.46
CA MET A 120 -12.23 7.21 -2.79
C MET A 120 -12.21 7.38 -4.30
N GLY A 121 -13.09 8.23 -4.80
CA GLY A 121 -13.17 8.66 -6.19
C GLY A 121 -12.69 10.10 -6.35
N ALA A 122 -12.35 10.49 -7.57
CA ALA A 122 -11.95 11.85 -7.91
C ALA A 122 -12.32 12.22 -9.34
N ALA A 123 -12.62 13.51 -9.57
CA ALA A 123 -13.00 14.04 -10.88
C ALA A 123 -11.84 14.02 -11.90
N PHE A 124 -10.61 14.17 -11.42
CA PHE A 124 -9.39 14.09 -12.23
C PHE A 124 -8.37 13.16 -11.58
N GLU A 125 -7.50 12.60 -12.40
CA GLU A 125 -6.43 11.69 -12.00
C GLU A 125 -5.47 12.30 -10.96
N THR A 126 -5.10 13.57 -11.17
CA THR A 126 -4.14 14.29 -10.32
C THR A 126 -4.77 15.58 -9.79
N ASN A 127 -4.28 16.05 -8.64
CA ASN A 127 -4.60 17.37 -8.08
C ASN A 127 -6.09 17.72 -7.87
N SER A 128 -6.97 16.73 -7.86
CA SER A 128 -8.40 16.86 -7.55
C SER A 128 -8.68 16.52 -6.09
N PRO A 129 -9.71 17.11 -5.45
CA PRO A 129 -10.25 16.59 -4.20
C PRO A 129 -10.69 15.13 -4.33
N ALA A 130 -10.59 14.37 -3.24
CA ALA A 130 -11.08 13.00 -3.18
C ALA A 130 -12.40 12.95 -2.40
N GLU A 131 -13.38 12.24 -2.96
CA GLU A 131 -14.71 12.05 -2.38
C GLU A 131 -15.02 10.56 -2.22
N ASN A 132 -16.03 10.22 -1.41
CA ASN A 132 -16.42 8.81 -1.29
C ASN A 132 -16.96 8.33 -2.63
N ALA A 133 -16.43 7.22 -3.14
CA ALA A 133 -16.96 6.59 -4.33
C ALA A 133 -18.37 6.02 -4.08
N SER A 134 -19.14 5.86 -5.14
CA SER A 134 -20.43 5.18 -5.11
C SER A 134 -20.28 3.69 -4.73
N GLN A 135 -21.37 3.07 -4.28
CA GLN A 135 -21.41 1.65 -3.92
C GLN A 135 -21.03 0.77 -5.12
N ASP A 136 -21.51 1.09 -6.32
CA ASP A 136 -21.18 0.37 -7.54
C ASP A 136 -19.67 0.43 -7.84
N THR A 137 -19.03 1.59 -7.66
CA THR A 137 -17.58 1.72 -7.81
C THR A 137 -16.85 0.93 -6.73
N PHE A 138 -17.33 0.95 -5.48
CA PHE A 138 -16.75 0.12 -4.42
C PHE A 138 -16.76 -1.37 -4.80
N GLU A 139 -17.88 -1.89 -5.30
CA GLU A 139 -18.01 -3.29 -5.68
C GLU A 139 -17.12 -3.67 -6.87
N LYS A 140 -17.08 -2.82 -7.91
CA LYS A 140 -16.18 -3.00 -9.06
C LYS A 140 -14.71 -3.04 -8.64
N VAL A 141 -14.30 -2.13 -7.76
CA VAL A 141 -12.92 -2.08 -7.29
C VAL A 141 -12.60 -3.28 -6.41
N ARG A 142 -13.51 -3.68 -5.51
CA ARG A 142 -13.33 -4.87 -4.68
C ARG A 142 -13.18 -6.14 -5.51
N ASP A 143 -14.00 -6.29 -6.54
CA ASP A 143 -13.94 -7.41 -7.49
C ASP A 143 -12.60 -7.44 -8.26
N LEU A 144 -12.20 -6.29 -8.84
CA LEU A 144 -10.92 -6.15 -9.52
C LEU A 144 -9.75 -6.49 -8.61
N VAL A 145 -9.68 -5.87 -7.43
CA VAL A 145 -8.56 -6.03 -6.49
C VAL A 145 -8.51 -7.46 -5.97
N THR A 146 -9.66 -8.11 -5.77
CA THR A 146 -9.71 -9.53 -5.42
C THR A 146 -9.06 -10.40 -6.50
N GLY A 147 -9.44 -10.22 -7.77
CA GLY A 147 -8.82 -10.93 -8.89
C GLY A 147 -7.31 -10.64 -8.98
N LEU A 148 -6.92 -9.37 -8.84
CA LEU A 148 -5.54 -8.94 -8.93
C LEU A 148 -4.65 -9.52 -7.82
N VAL A 149 -5.13 -9.56 -6.58
CA VAL A 149 -4.37 -10.14 -5.45
C VAL A 149 -4.23 -11.65 -5.62
N THR A 150 -5.25 -12.35 -6.11
CA THR A 150 -5.13 -13.77 -6.47
C THR A 150 -4.04 -13.98 -7.54
N THR A 151 -4.03 -13.14 -8.58
CA THR A 151 -2.97 -13.14 -9.61
C THR A 151 -1.59 -12.84 -9.02
N TYR A 152 -1.50 -11.87 -8.10
CA TYR A 152 -0.27 -11.53 -7.39
C TYR A 152 0.27 -12.71 -6.59
N GLN A 153 -0.56 -13.42 -5.83
CA GLN A 153 -0.15 -14.57 -5.04
C GLN A 153 0.29 -15.76 -5.91
N ALA A 154 -0.28 -15.90 -7.11
CA ALA A 154 0.07 -16.96 -8.05
C ALA A 154 1.34 -16.64 -8.88
N ASP A 155 1.80 -15.38 -8.93
CA ASP A 155 2.98 -14.98 -9.71
C ASP A 155 4.27 -15.51 -9.06
N LYS A 156 5.03 -16.29 -9.83
CA LYS A 156 6.31 -16.89 -9.41
C LYS A 156 7.38 -15.85 -9.03
N ASN A 157 7.24 -14.60 -9.49
CA ASN A 157 8.15 -13.51 -9.15
C ASN A 157 7.80 -12.82 -7.83
N THR A 158 6.60 -13.04 -7.29
CA THR A 158 6.12 -12.38 -6.06
C THR A 158 7.04 -12.60 -4.87
N PRO A 159 7.53 -13.82 -4.55
CA PRO A 159 8.45 -14.00 -3.43
C PRO A 159 9.73 -13.15 -3.54
N LYS A 160 10.25 -12.96 -4.77
CA LYS A 160 11.42 -12.11 -5.02
C LYS A 160 11.09 -10.63 -4.82
N ARG A 161 9.93 -10.18 -5.29
CA ARG A 161 9.43 -8.81 -5.11
C ARG A 161 9.25 -8.47 -3.63
N GLU A 162 8.58 -9.33 -2.88
CA GLU A 162 8.36 -9.14 -1.43
C GLU A 162 9.67 -9.14 -0.63
N ALA A 163 10.64 -9.98 -1.00
CA ALA A 163 11.96 -9.98 -0.38
C ALA A 163 12.71 -8.65 -0.62
N THR A 164 12.68 -8.11 -1.84
CA THR A 164 13.24 -6.80 -2.16
C THR A 164 12.55 -5.70 -1.35
N TYR A 165 11.22 -5.71 -1.29
CA TYR A 165 10.45 -4.71 -0.55
C TYR A 165 10.71 -4.78 0.96
N THR A 166 10.85 -5.99 1.51
CA THR A 166 11.24 -6.20 2.91
C THR A 166 12.61 -5.61 3.21
N LYS A 167 13.58 -5.78 2.31
CA LYS A 167 14.92 -5.20 2.45
C LYS A 167 14.86 -3.66 2.45
N PHE A 168 14.08 -3.08 1.55
CA PHE A 168 13.83 -1.63 1.52
C PHE A 168 13.25 -1.12 2.85
N LEU A 169 12.18 -1.75 3.35
CA LEU A 169 11.57 -1.36 4.63
C LEU A 169 12.52 -1.56 5.82
N ASN A 170 13.36 -2.59 5.82
CA ASN A 170 14.35 -2.80 6.88
C ASN A 170 15.39 -1.68 6.93
N GLY A 171 15.78 -1.11 5.79
CA GLY A 171 16.60 0.10 5.76
C GLY A 171 15.91 1.27 6.46
N LYS A 172 14.64 1.53 6.13
CA LYS A 172 13.84 2.58 6.75
C LYS A 172 13.60 2.36 8.25
N ARG A 173 13.40 1.11 8.68
CA ARG A 173 13.28 0.75 10.10
C ARG A 173 14.58 1.02 10.84
N ALA A 174 15.73 0.67 10.26
CA ALA A 174 17.03 0.93 10.88
C ALA A 174 17.27 2.44 11.06
N GLU A 175 16.96 3.25 10.05
CA GLU A 175 17.03 4.72 10.13
C GLU A 175 16.13 5.26 11.27
N ALA A 176 14.89 4.79 11.35
CA ALA A 176 13.94 5.22 12.39
C ALA A 176 14.41 4.82 13.81
N VAL A 177 14.93 3.59 13.98
CA VAL A 177 15.44 3.12 15.27
C VAL A 177 16.70 3.91 15.67
N GLN A 178 17.61 4.17 14.73
CA GLN A 178 18.81 4.97 15.01
C GLN A 178 18.47 6.38 15.46
N ALA A 179 17.44 7.00 14.87
CA ALA A 179 16.98 8.32 15.30
C ALA A 179 16.45 8.31 16.75
N GLU A 180 15.76 7.25 17.17
CA GLU A 180 15.31 7.10 18.56
C GLU A 180 16.48 6.84 19.53
N ILE A 181 17.48 6.05 19.12
CA ILE A 181 18.71 5.86 19.89
C ILE A 181 19.39 7.21 20.14
N ASN A 182 19.58 8.01 19.10
CA ASN A 182 20.22 9.33 19.22
C ASN A 182 19.47 10.25 20.21
N LYS A 183 18.13 10.25 20.18
CA LYS A 183 17.31 11.01 21.15
C LYS A 183 17.52 10.54 22.59
N LEU A 184 17.72 9.24 22.81
CA LEU A 184 18.00 8.69 24.14
C LEU A 184 19.41 9.03 24.60
N ASP A 185 20.39 9.00 23.70
CA ASP A 185 21.77 9.38 23.98
C ASP A 185 21.86 10.86 24.38
N ASP A 186 21.18 11.75 23.67
CA ASP A 186 21.11 13.18 24.01
C ASP A 186 20.50 13.40 25.41
N LYS A 187 19.43 12.67 25.74
CA LYS A 187 18.82 12.72 27.08
C LYS A 187 19.76 12.20 28.16
N ALA A 188 20.48 11.11 27.89
CA ALA A 188 21.46 10.55 28.81
C ALA A 188 22.60 11.54 29.06
N GLN A 189 23.07 12.23 28.03
CA GLN A 189 24.08 13.27 28.15
C GLN A 189 23.59 14.46 29.00
N ALA A 190 22.37 14.94 28.78
CA ALA A 190 21.77 16.00 29.58
C ALA A 190 21.63 15.60 31.07
N LEU A 191 21.21 14.36 31.34
CA LEU A 191 21.14 13.81 32.70
C LEU A 191 22.52 13.70 33.36
N ALA A 192 23.54 13.29 32.61
CA ALA A 192 24.91 13.24 33.11
C ALA A 192 25.43 14.63 33.50
N PHE A 193 25.11 15.65 32.71
CA PHE A 193 25.45 17.04 33.01
C PHE A 193 24.77 17.54 34.29
N MET A 194 23.45 17.36 34.41
CA MET A 194 22.72 17.74 35.64
C MET A 194 23.23 17.01 36.88
N ARG A 195 23.62 15.73 36.74
CA ARG A 195 24.25 14.98 37.83
C ARG A 195 25.59 15.61 38.24
N ALA A 196 26.40 16.03 37.28
CA ALA A 196 27.68 16.70 37.57
C ALA A 196 27.47 18.00 38.35
N GLU A 197 26.50 18.83 37.94
CA GLU A 197 26.13 20.07 38.67
C GLU A 197 25.67 19.79 40.11
N LEU A 198 24.86 18.75 40.32
CA LEU A 198 24.42 18.35 41.66
C LEU A 198 25.57 17.86 42.54
N VAL A 199 26.53 17.13 41.95
CA VAL A 199 27.75 16.70 42.65
C VAL A 199 28.60 17.91 43.04
N GLU A 200 28.77 18.88 42.14
CA GLU A 200 29.50 20.11 42.43
C GLU A 200 28.84 20.90 43.56
N LYS A 201 27.52 21.07 43.51
CA LYS A 201 26.74 21.73 44.56
C LYS A 201 26.87 21.01 45.91
N LEU A 202 26.81 19.68 45.92
CA LEU A 202 27.00 18.88 47.14
C LEU A 202 28.41 19.07 47.72
N ASN A 203 29.44 19.06 46.87
CA ASN A 203 30.81 19.26 47.31
C ASN A 203 30.99 20.67 47.90
N GLY A 204 30.37 21.69 47.31
CA GLY A 204 30.35 23.05 47.88
C GLY A 204 29.78 23.10 49.29
N TYR A 205 28.75 22.29 49.61
CA TYR A 205 28.22 22.18 50.98
C TYR A 205 29.13 21.41 51.95
N LYS A 206 29.99 20.51 51.46
CA LYS A 206 30.88 19.70 52.31
C LYS A 206 32.16 20.44 52.69
N THR A 207 32.55 21.45 51.92
CA THR A 207 33.79 22.21 52.11
C THR A 207 33.58 23.57 52.79
N ALA A 208 32.33 23.92 53.13
CA ALA A 208 31.97 25.12 53.89
C ALA A 208 31.82 24.79 55.38
#